data_AF-A0A1M5W9S7-F1
#
_entry.id   AF-A0A1M5W9S7-F1
#
_cell.length_a   1.000
_cell.length_b   1.000
_cell.length_c   1.000
_cell.angle_alpha   90.00
_cell.angle_beta   90.00
_cell.angle_gamma   90.00
#
_symmetry.space_group_name_H-M   'P 1'
#
loop_
_entity.id
_entity.type
_entity.pdbx_description
1 polymer ?
#
loop_
_entity_poly.entity_id
_entity_poly.type
_entity_poly.pdbx_seq_one_letter_code
_entity_poly.pdbx_strand_id
1 'polypeptide(L)'
;MTNTKRKNRLINITCILMILIVLMGNIFQLQAFAEEEPIKVKVNGKEIEFEQPPVIKNGRTLVPLRKIFEALGISVEWDSETRTVFAFKGSIVISIQIGSKTAMIQDEENIETEVELDVPAQIIQSRTFVPVRFIAESIGAEVKWDGATRTVIINMANEKKYQRIDFEDGYYEGELINGIPNGYGKCVWNNGDTYEGNWFDGQKSGQGKYIWANGDVYEGNWHEGRIYGKGKYTFANGDVYEGEFADGEMIKGVVTKANGEKYEVDIEKDIEEEAKKEENDFKKQALNGPSYNELMKNSSKYLNVPDYFEGTVIQAVENEDGKTILLIDISSFMNSFIDLYNQYNDDLNYIDNLESKIIAVFSDTSVDILQDDYVKIYGRVMENFTYEDIYGVYHTVPALKLVEYERSKRADELMDELLGN
;
A
#
# COMPACT_ATOMS: atom_id res chain seq x y z
N MET A 1 -27.15 -78.65 51.36
CA MET A 1 -26.48 -78.79 50.04
C MET A 1 -26.64 -77.57 49.12
N THR A 2 -26.94 -76.37 49.62
CA THR A 2 -27.34 -75.21 48.78
C THR A 2 -26.39 -74.00 48.84
N ASN A 3 -25.43 -73.97 49.76
CA ASN A 3 -24.55 -72.80 49.94
C ASN A 3 -23.21 -72.91 49.15
N THR A 4 -22.68 -74.13 48.99
CA THR A 4 -21.39 -74.38 48.33
C THR A 4 -21.43 -74.19 46.81
N LYS A 5 -22.56 -74.55 46.15
CA LYS A 5 -22.74 -74.35 44.70
C LYS A 5 -22.87 -72.87 44.30
N ARG A 6 -23.45 -72.03 45.18
CA ARG A 6 -23.54 -70.56 44.94
C ARG A 6 -22.19 -69.87 45.09
N LYS A 7 -21.39 -70.26 46.10
CA LYS A 7 -20.05 -69.70 46.32
C LYS A 7 -19.09 -70.00 45.16
N ASN A 8 -19.10 -71.23 44.64
CA ASN A 8 -18.25 -71.61 43.51
C ASN A 8 -18.70 -70.96 42.18
N ARG A 9 -20.01 -70.71 41.99
CA ARG A 9 -20.50 -69.94 40.83
C ARG A 9 -20.11 -68.47 40.91
N LEU A 10 -20.14 -67.87 42.10
CA LEU A 10 -19.75 -66.47 42.29
C LEU A 10 -18.26 -66.30 41.99
N ILE A 11 -17.39 -67.15 42.53
CA ILE A 11 -15.93 -67.12 42.33
C ILE A 11 -15.57 -67.29 40.84
N ASN A 12 -16.23 -68.21 40.13
CA ASN A 12 -15.98 -68.39 38.70
C ASN A 12 -16.41 -67.16 37.87
N ILE A 13 -17.50 -66.49 38.24
CA ILE A 13 -17.94 -65.27 37.55
C ILE A 13 -16.97 -64.11 37.84
N THR A 14 -16.50 -63.95 39.08
CA THR A 14 -15.49 -62.91 39.39
C THR A 14 -14.15 -63.17 38.71
N CYS A 15 -13.71 -64.43 38.61
CA CYS A 15 -12.49 -64.76 37.86
C CYS A 15 -12.64 -64.50 36.37
N ILE A 16 -13.78 -64.83 35.77
CA ILE A 16 -14.06 -64.55 34.34
C ILE A 16 -14.16 -63.04 34.11
N LEU A 17 -14.79 -62.28 35.00
CA LEU A 17 -14.88 -60.82 34.91
C LEU A 17 -13.49 -60.17 35.06
N MET A 18 -12.65 -60.65 35.98
CA MET A 18 -11.27 -60.18 36.12
C MET A 18 -10.43 -60.48 34.88
N ILE A 19 -10.57 -61.67 34.29
CA ILE A 19 -9.85 -62.03 33.05
C ILE A 19 -10.33 -61.16 31.88
N LEU A 20 -11.63 -60.89 31.79
CA LEU A 20 -12.19 -59.96 30.78
C LEU A 20 -11.74 -58.52 31.00
N ILE A 21 -11.62 -58.04 32.24
CA ILE A 21 -11.12 -56.71 32.56
C ILE A 21 -9.61 -56.60 32.26
N VAL A 22 -8.83 -57.65 32.51
CA VAL A 22 -7.39 -57.70 32.15
C VAL A 22 -7.20 -57.82 30.64
N LEU A 23 -8.07 -58.54 29.93
CA LEU A 23 -8.06 -58.62 28.46
C LEU A 23 -8.53 -57.31 27.80
N MET A 24 -9.55 -56.65 28.36
CA MET A 24 -10.02 -55.34 27.88
C MET A 24 -9.04 -54.20 28.24
N GLY A 25 -8.31 -54.33 29.36
CA GLY A 25 -7.27 -53.39 29.78
C GLY A 25 -6.01 -53.42 28.90
N ASN A 26 -5.79 -54.48 28.11
CA ASN A 26 -4.70 -54.57 27.13
C ASN A 26 -5.10 -54.15 25.71
N ILE A 27 -6.37 -53.78 25.47
CA ILE A 27 -6.86 -53.36 24.16
C ILE A 27 -6.88 -51.82 24.02
N PHE A 28 -6.65 -51.07 25.10
CA PHE A 28 -6.57 -49.62 25.06
C PHE A 28 -5.14 -49.12 25.19
N GLN A 29 -4.72 -48.37 24.15
CA GLN A 29 -3.54 -47.50 24.06
C GLN A 29 -2.26 -48.11 23.47
N LEU A 30 -2.37 -48.76 22.30
CA LEU A 30 -1.43 -48.48 21.22
C LEU A 30 -2.10 -47.46 20.29
N GLN A 31 -2.15 -46.20 20.73
CA GLN A 31 -2.25 -45.12 19.76
C GLN A 31 -0.89 -45.09 19.06
N ALA A 32 -0.81 -45.76 17.91
CA ALA A 32 0.20 -45.41 16.93
C ALA A 32 -0.11 -43.96 16.55
N PHE A 33 0.59 -43.01 17.16
CA PHE A 33 0.69 -41.67 16.59
C PHE A 33 1.24 -41.91 15.19
N ALA A 34 0.42 -41.67 14.16
CA ALA A 34 0.91 -41.61 12.80
C ALA A 34 1.98 -40.52 12.81
N GLU A 35 3.24 -40.92 12.77
CA GLU A 35 4.35 -39.99 12.63
C GLU A 35 4.08 -39.20 11.36
N GLU A 36 3.98 -37.87 11.47
CA GLU A 36 3.64 -37.06 10.32
C GLU A 36 4.64 -37.34 9.20
N GLU A 37 4.15 -37.44 7.96
CA GLU A 37 5.04 -37.74 6.84
C GLU A 37 6.24 -36.78 6.82
N PRO A 38 7.45 -37.30 6.60
CA PRO A 38 8.66 -36.48 6.62
C PRO A 38 8.59 -35.42 5.54
N ILE A 39 9.18 -34.26 5.82
CA ILE A 39 9.24 -33.15 4.87
C ILE A 39 10.12 -33.54 3.68
N LYS A 40 9.59 -33.40 2.47
CA LYS A 40 10.32 -33.65 1.23
C LYS A 40 10.98 -32.38 0.75
N VAL A 41 12.11 -32.49 0.05
CA VAL A 41 12.76 -31.35 -0.61
C VAL A 41 13.04 -31.71 -2.06
N LYS A 42 12.65 -30.83 -2.98
CA LYS A 42 12.98 -30.93 -4.41
C LYS A 42 13.87 -29.76 -4.80
N VAL A 43 14.99 -30.03 -5.46
CA VAL A 43 15.91 -29.03 -6.02
C VAL A 43 15.93 -29.19 -7.54
N ASN A 44 15.56 -28.15 -8.28
CA ASN A 44 15.48 -28.15 -9.75
C ASN A 44 14.68 -29.35 -10.29
N GLY A 45 13.53 -29.64 -9.66
CA GLY A 45 12.67 -30.77 -9.99
C GLY A 45 13.13 -32.15 -9.49
N LYS A 46 14.35 -32.28 -8.95
CA LYS A 46 14.87 -33.54 -8.41
C LYS A 46 14.66 -33.64 -6.90
N GLU A 47 14.07 -34.73 -6.43
CA GLU A 47 13.91 -34.98 -5.00
C GLU A 47 15.24 -35.30 -4.32
N ILE A 48 15.47 -34.72 -3.15
CA ILE A 48 16.66 -34.87 -2.33
C ILE A 48 16.35 -35.79 -1.16
N GLU A 49 17.05 -36.91 -1.08
CA GLU A 49 16.99 -37.81 0.06
C GLU A 49 17.93 -37.35 1.17
N PHE A 50 17.44 -37.39 2.41
CA PHE A 50 18.21 -37.02 3.59
C PHE A 50 18.34 -38.21 4.55
N GLU A 51 19.53 -38.37 5.15
CA GLU A 51 19.73 -39.29 6.27
C GLU A 51 18.93 -38.86 7.51
N GLN A 52 18.79 -37.54 7.70
CA GLN A 52 17.95 -36.94 8.73
C GLN A 52 16.95 -36.00 8.04
N PRO A 53 15.64 -36.20 8.21
CA PRO A 53 14.65 -35.40 7.51
C PRO A 53 14.69 -33.92 7.96
N PRO A 54 14.27 -32.98 7.10
CA PRO A 54 14.03 -31.61 7.51
C PRO A 54 13.01 -31.53 8.66
N VAL A 55 13.12 -30.50 9.49
CA VAL A 55 12.27 -30.28 10.66
C VAL A 55 11.66 -28.89 10.64
N ILE A 56 10.45 -28.72 11.18
CA ILE A 56 9.86 -27.38 11.39
C ILE A 56 10.16 -26.93 12.81
N LYS A 57 10.70 -25.71 12.95
CA LYS A 57 10.82 -25.01 14.24
C LYS A 57 10.30 -23.59 14.08
N ASN A 58 9.40 -23.17 14.96
CA ASN A 58 8.78 -21.83 14.93
C ASN A 58 8.20 -21.47 13.54
N GLY A 59 7.56 -22.43 12.86
CA GLY A 59 6.99 -22.21 11.53
C GLY A 59 8.00 -22.11 10.38
N ARG A 60 9.30 -22.30 10.63
CA ARG A 60 10.34 -22.34 9.59
C ARG A 60 10.86 -23.76 9.39
N THR A 61 10.99 -24.15 8.13
CA THR A 61 11.60 -25.42 7.75
C THR A 61 13.12 -25.30 7.82
N LEU A 62 13.71 -26.07 8.73
CA LEU A 62 15.14 -26.25 8.84
C LEU A 62 15.55 -27.51 8.09
N VAL A 63 16.61 -27.40 7.31
CA VAL A 63 17.11 -28.47 6.45
C VAL A 63 18.55 -28.82 6.78
N PRO A 64 18.97 -30.09 6.63
CA PRO A 64 20.37 -30.46 6.72
C PRO A 64 21.17 -29.74 5.62
N LEU A 65 22.13 -28.92 6.04
CA LEU A 65 22.88 -27.99 5.20
C LEU A 65 23.49 -28.66 3.95
N ARG A 66 24.33 -29.67 4.16
CA ARG A 66 25.26 -30.19 3.14
C ARG A 66 24.57 -30.65 1.85
N LYS A 67 23.47 -31.40 1.95
CA LYS A 67 22.84 -32.04 0.78
C LYS A 67 22.17 -31.05 -0.16
N ILE A 68 21.55 -30.01 0.38
CA ILE A 68 20.92 -28.97 -0.44
C ILE A 68 21.99 -28.11 -1.11
N PHE A 69 23.07 -27.81 -0.38
CA PHE A 69 24.15 -26.97 -0.89
C PHE A 69 24.88 -27.68 -2.03
N GLU A 70 25.20 -28.97 -1.88
CA GLU A 70 25.72 -29.80 -2.96
C GLU A 70 24.77 -29.81 -4.17
N ALA A 71 23.46 -29.97 -3.96
CA ALA A 71 22.47 -29.98 -5.04
C ALA A 71 22.34 -28.63 -5.77
N LEU A 72 22.64 -27.52 -5.08
CA LEU A 72 22.67 -26.16 -5.62
C LEU A 72 24.07 -25.77 -6.15
N GLY A 73 25.05 -26.68 -6.09
CA GLY A 73 26.42 -26.44 -6.53
C GLY A 73 27.16 -25.41 -5.67
N ILE A 74 26.91 -25.43 -4.36
CA ILE A 74 27.54 -24.59 -3.34
C ILE A 74 28.56 -25.46 -2.58
N SER A 75 29.76 -24.94 -2.39
CA SER A 75 30.79 -25.60 -1.56
C SER A 75 30.66 -25.14 -0.11
N VAL A 76 30.89 -26.03 0.85
CA VAL A 76 30.69 -25.76 2.29
C VAL A 76 31.94 -26.07 3.07
N GLU A 77 32.37 -25.12 3.90
CA GLU A 77 33.45 -25.29 4.87
C GLU A 77 32.95 -25.09 6.29
N TRP A 78 33.65 -25.72 7.25
CA TRP A 78 33.33 -25.66 8.67
C TRP A 78 34.54 -25.19 9.45
N ASP A 79 34.38 -24.10 10.19
CA ASP A 79 35.33 -23.64 11.18
C ASP A 79 34.87 -24.10 12.58
N SER A 80 35.65 -25.00 13.17
CA SER A 80 35.37 -25.53 14.50
C SER A 80 35.68 -24.57 15.64
N GLU A 81 36.60 -23.63 15.45
CA GLU A 81 37.03 -22.68 16.48
C GLU A 81 35.95 -21.62 16.70
N THR A 82 35.48 -21.02 15.61
CA THR A 82 34.42 -20.00 15.66
C THR A 82 33.01 -20.60 15.62
N ARG A 83 32.89 -21.91 15.35
CA ARG A 83 31.63 -22.63 15.11
C ARG A 83 30.85 -22.01 13.95
N THR A 84 31.55 -21.71 12.87
CA THR A 84 31.01 -21.02 11.70
C THR A 84 30.96 -21.94 10.50
N VAL A 85 29.84 -21.89 9.79
CA VAL A 85 29.68 -22.49 8.47
C VAL A 85 29.96 -21.43 7.43
N PHE A 86 30.82 -21.75 6.47
CA PHE A 86 31.02 -20.95 5.27
C PHE A 86 30.45 -21.68 4.07
N ALA A 87 29.81 -20.94 3.19
CA ALA A 87 29.25 -21.46 1.96
C ALA A 87 29.62 -20.58 0.76
N PHE A 88 30.07 -21.22 -0.31
CA PHE A 88 30.71 -20.58 -1.44
C PHE A 88 29.97 -20.90 -2.74
N LYS A 89 29.55 -19.87 -3.46
CA LYS A 89 28.94 -19.98 -4.79
C LYS A 89 29.53 -18.90 -5.71
N GLY A 90 30.51 -19.28 -6.53
CA GLY A 90 31.27 -18.30 -7.31
C GLY A 90 32.07 -17.39 -6.37
N SER A 91 31.86 -16.08 -6.47
CA SER A 91 32.42 -15.05 -5.57
C SER A 91 31.57 -14.79 -4.33
N ILE A 92 30.33 -15.30 -4.27
CA ILE A 92 29.45 -15.09 -3.13
C ILE A 92 29.91 -15.98 -1.96
N VAL A 93 30.04 -15.37 -0.78
CA VAL A 93 30.38 -16.04 0.49
C VAL A 93 29.27 -15.81 1.50
N ILE A 94 28.71 -16.88 2.04
CA ILE A 94 27.74 -16.83 3.14
C ILE A 94 28.40 -17.40 4.40
N SER A 95 28.38 -16.63 5.47
CA SER A 95 28.94 -16.99 6.78
C SER A 95 27.84 -17.06 7.83
N ILE A 96 27.79 -18.17 8.57
CA ILE A 96 26.74 -18.42 9.57
C ILE A 96 27.35 -19.06 10.81
N GLN A 97 27.35 -18.32 11.92
CA GLN A 97 27.77 -18.86 13.20
C GLN A 97 26.63 -19.64 13.87
N ILE A 98 26.90 -20.87 14.32
CA ILE A 98 25.89 -21.71 14.97
C ILE A 98 25.36 -21.04 16.24
N GLY A 99 24.04 -20.90 16.33
CA GLY A 99 23.35 -20.23 17.43
C GLY A 99 23.13 -18.73 17.22
N SER A 100 23.78 -18.11 16.22
CA SER A 100 23.53 -16.72 15.87
C SER A 100 22.20 -16.58 15.10
N LYS A 101 21.49 -15.49 15.38
CA LYS A 101 20.35 -15.02 14.59
C LYS A 101 20.78 -14.15 13.41
N THR A 102 22.06 -13.95 13.19
CA THR A 102 22.56 -13.18 12.06
C THR A 102 23.48 -14.03 11.21
N ALA A 103 23.47 -13.75 9.91
CA ALA A 103 24.36 -14.32 8.91
C ALA A 103 24.98 -13.18 8.10
N MET A 104 26.18 -13.40 7.61
CA MET A 104 26.87 -12.46 6.73
C MET A 104 26.82 -12.97 5.30
N ILE A 105 26.52 -12.08 4.36
CA ILE A 105 26.62 -12.33 2.92
C ILE A 105 27.63 -11.36 2.36
N GLN A 106 28.66 -11.88 1.71
CA GLN A 106 29.54 -11.10 0.84
C GLN A 106 29.14 -11.40 -0.60
N ASP A 107 28.78 -10.36 -1.35
CA ASP A 107 28.36 -10.48 -2.76
C ASP A 107 29.55 -10.47 -3.74
N GLU A 108 29.24 -10.45 -5.04
CA GLU A 108 30.25 -10.46 -6.10
C GLU A 108 31.10 -9.17 -6.15
N GLU A 109 30.61 -8.07 -5.57
CA GLU A 109 31.31 -6.79 -5.45
C GLU A 109 32.15 -6.69 -4.16
N ASN A 110 32.17 -7.76 -3.34
CA ASN A 110 32.77 -7.82 -2.01
C ASN A 110 32.10 -6.91 -0.97
N ILE A 111 30.82 -6.60 -1.15
CA ILE A 111 30.04 -5.86 -0.15
C ILE A 111 29.51 -6.86 0.87
N GLU A 112 29.80 -6.62 2.15
CA GLU A 112 29.31 -7.42 3.26
C GLU A 112 27.98 -6.87 3.77
N THR A 113 26.95 -7.71 3.77
CA THR A 113 25.61 -7.41 4.30
C THR A 113 25.28 -8.37 5.45
N GLU A 114 24.87 -7.81 6.58
CA GLU A 114 24.33 -8.59 7.70
C GLU A 114 22.84 -8.84 7.49
N VAL A 115 22.42 -10.10 7.62
CA VAL A 115 21.03 -10.54 7.44
C VAL A 115 20.52 -11.20 8.71
N GLU A 116 19.37 -10.76 9.19
CA GLU A 116 18.69 -11.38 10.32
C GLU A 116 17.95 -12.66 9.90
N LEU A 117 18.10 -13.70 10.70
CA LEU A 117 17.48 -15.01 10.58
C LEU A 117 16.36 -15.14 11.61
N ASP A 118 15.15 -15.47 11.16
CA ASP A 118 14.02 -15.77 12.07
C ASP A 118 14.33 -16.92 13.02
N VAL A 119 15.11 -17.89 12.55
CA VAL A 119 15.55 -19.05 13.32
C VAL A 119 17.06 -19.23 13.12
N PRO A 120 17.86 -19.29 14.20
CA PRO A 120 19.29 -19.45 14.10
C PRO A 120 19.66 -20.81 13.51
N ALA A 121 20.84 -20.91 12.90
CA ALA A 121 21.42 -22.21 12.54
C ALA A 121 21.68 -23.05 13.80
N GLN A 122 21.40 -24.35 13.75
CA GLN A 122 21.45 -25.24 14.92
C GLN A 122 22.09 -26.57 14.59
N ILE A 123 22.70 -27.20 15.59
CA ILE A 123 23.15 -28.59 15.49
C ILE A 123 22.06 -29.48 16.09
N ILE A 124 21.54 -30.40 15.27
CA ILE A 124 20.58 -31.43 15.68
C ILE A 124 21.20 -32.77 15.31
N GLN A 125 21.36 -33.67 16.29
CA GLN A 125 21.94 -35.01 16.08
C GLN A 125 23.25 -34.98 15.25
N SER A 126 24.18 -34.07 15.59
CA SER A 126 25.47 -33.89 14.91
C SER A 126 25.39 -33.50 13.43
N ARG A 127 24.27 -32.92 13.00
CA ARG A 127 24.10 -32.28 11.68
C ARG A 127 23.73 -30.82 11.87
N THR A 128 24.28 -29.97 11.00
CA THR A 128 23.92 -28.56 10.96
C THR A 128 22.64 -28.37 10.16
N PHE A 129 21.68 -27.70 10.79
CA PHE A 129 20.39 -27.34 10.24
C PHE A 129 20.33 -25.82 10.05
N VAL A 130 19.88 -25.39 8.88
CA VAL A 130 19.74 -23.97 8.53
C VAL A 130 18.36 -23.67 7.96
N PRO A 131 17.89 -22.41 8.03
CA PRO A 131 16.71 -21.96 7.31
C PRO A 131 16.96 -22.05 5.80
N VAL A 132 16.21 -22.92 5.12
CA VAL A 132 16.41 -23.19 3.68
C VAL A 132 16.18 -21.97 2.80
N ARG A 133 15.20 -21.14 3.16
CA ARG A 133 14.78 -19.97 2.38
C ARG A 133 15.90 -18.94 2.28
N PHE A 134 16.48 -18.57 3.43
CA PHE A 134 17.58 -17.61 3.51
C PHE A 134 18.72 -17.95 2.55
N ILE A 135 19.19 -19.21 2.60
CA ILE A 135 20.31 -19.65 1.75
C ILE A 135 19.94 -19.61 0.29
N ALA A 136 18.81 -20.22 -0.07
CA ALA A 136 18.41 -20.37 -1.44
C ALA A 136 18.21 -18.99 -2.09
N GLU A 137 17.53 -18.06 -1.41
CA GLU A 137 17.33 -16.70 -1.91
C GLU A 137 18.66 -15.93 -2.05
N SER A 138 19.58 -16.10 -1.09
CA SER A 138 20.91 -15.47 -1.13
C SER A 138 21.77 -15.89 -2.31
N ILE A 139 21.44 -17.01 -2.98
CA ILE A 139 22.13 -17.49 -4.18
C ILE A 139 21.23 -17.49 -5.43
N GLY A 140 20.13 -16.72 -5.41
CA GLY A 140 19.25 -16.54 -6.56
C GLY A 140 18.29 -17.71 -6.85
N ALA A 141 18.00 -18.56 -5.86
CA ALA A 141 17.01 -19.62 -5.96
C ALA A 141 15.67 -19.22 -5.33
N GLU A 142 14.58 -19.60 -5.99
CA GLU A 142 13.22 -19.43 -5.47
C GLU A 142 12.84 -20.63 -4.59
N VAL A 143 12.21 -20.36 -3.43
CA VAL A 143 11.73 -21.40 -2.51
C VAL A 143 10.22 -21.34 -2.32
N LYS A 144 9.54 -22.42 -2.73
CA LYS A 144 8.10 -22.61 -2.53
C LYS A 144 7.83 -23.73 -1.52
N TRP A 145 6.78 -23.56 -0.73
CA TRP A 145 6.25 -24.59 0.15
C TRP A 145 4.95 -25.13 -0.43
N ASP A 146 4.91 -26.43 -0.72
CA ASP A 146 3.68 -27.15 -1.05
C ASP A 146 3.15 -27.82 0.22
N GLY A 147 2.12 -27.22 0.81
CA GLY A 147 1.49 -27.73 2.02
C GLY A 147 0.70 -29.02 1.81
N ALA A 148 0.20 -29.29 0.59
CA ALA A 148 -0.55 -30.52 0.31
C ALA A 148 0.37 -31.75 0.31
N THR A 149 1.59 -31.58 -0.17
CA THR A 149 2.58 -32.67 -0.26
C THR A 149 3.70 -32.60 0.79
N ARG A 150 3.68 -31.58 1.66
CA ARG A 150 4.74 -31.26 2.63
C ARG A 150 6.12 -31.18 1.96
N THR A 151 6.18 -30.52 0.81
CA THR A 151 7.38 -30.45 -0.02
C THR A 151 7.92 -29.02 -0.06
N VAL A 152 9.20 -28.86 0.27
CA VAL A 152 9.97 -27.65 -0.09
C VAL A 152 10.45 -27.80 -1.52
N ILE A 153 10.06 -26.88 -2.40
CA ILE A 153 10.48 -26.84 -3.80
C ILE A 153 11.47 -25.68 -3.95
N ILE A 154 12.70 -26.00 -4.31
CA ILE A 154 13.78 -25.06 -4.55
C ILE A 154 14.10 -25.12 -6.04
N ASN A 155 13.99 -24.01 -6.74
CA ASN A 155 14.45 -23.91 -8.11
C ASN A 155 15.49 -22.81 -8.17
N MET A 156 16.65 -23.09 -8.74
CA MET A 156 17.50 -22.00 -9.23
C MET A 156 16.61 -21.17 -10.14
N ALA A 157 16.56 -19.85 -9.94
CA ALA A 157 15.99 -19.01 -10.96
C ALA A 157 16.72 -19.40 -12.26
N ASN A 158 15.97 -19.82 -13.29
CA ASN A 158 16.55 -19.89 -14.62
C ASN A 158 17.29 -18.58 -14.81
N GLU A 159 18.56 -18.62 -15.27
CA GLU A 159 19.33 -17.41 -15.62
C GLU A 159 18.34 -16.36 -16.07
N LYS A 160 18.18 -15.27 -15.30
CA LYS A 160 17.18 -14.25 -15.61
C LYS A 160 17.39 -13.90 -17.07
N LYS A 161 16.51 -14.38 -17.93
CA LYS A 161 16.74 -14.34 -19.37
C LYS A 161 16.31 -12.96 -19.79
N TYR A 162 17.18 -12.00 -19.50
CA TYR A 162 17.01 -10.62 -19.93
C TYR A 162 16.94 -10.64 -21.45
N GLN A 163 15.79 -10.20 -21.94
CA GLN A 163 15.50 -10.13 -23.36
C GLN A 163 15.52 -8.66 -23.76
N ARG A 164 16.02 -8.42 -24.97
CA ARG A 164 16.06 -7.09 -25.57
C ARG A 164 14.87 -6.90 -26.48
N ILE A 165 14.17 -5.79 -26.31
CA ILE A 165 13.15 -5.28 -27.22
C ILE A 165 13.62 -3.93 -27.73
N ASP A 166 13.94 -3.83 -29.01
CA ASP A 166 14.18 -2.55 -29.67
C ASP A 166 12.83 -1.96 -30.12
N PHE A 167 12.65 -0.65 -29.90
CA PHE A 167 11.50 0.13 -30.36
C PHE A 167 11.99 1.41 -31.05
N GLU A 168 11.08 2.19 -31.64
CA GLU A 168 11.46 3.35 -32.49
C GLU A 168 12.36 4.36 -31.75
N ASP A 169 12.04 4.65 -30.49
CA ASP A 169 12.72 5.66 -29.67
C ASP A 169 13.73 5.11 -28.67
N GLY A 170 14.13 3.84 -28.77
CA GLY A 170 15.06 3.25 -27.80
C GLY A 170 15.01 1.74 -27.70
N TYR A 171 15.45 1.22 -26.56
CA TYR A 171 15.39 -0.22 -26.29
C TYR A 171 15.13 -0.51 -24.81
N TYR A 172 14.52 -1.67 -24.57
CA TYR A 172 14.33 -2.27 -23.27
C TYR A 172 15.18 -3.54 -23.16
N GLU A 173 15.85 -3.74 -22.04
CA GLU A 173 16.56 -4.96 -21.67
C GLU A 173 16.11 -5.40 -20.28
N GLY A 174 15.42 -6.54 -20.19
CA GLY A 174 14.89 -6.98 -18.90
C GLY A 174 14.00 -8.22 -18.95
N GLU A 175 13.32 -8.47 -17.85
CA GLU A 175 12.40 -9.59 -17.69
C GLU A 175 11.12 -9.35 -18.51
N LEU A 176 10.66 -10.38 -19.22
CA LEU A 176 9.45 -10.33 -20.04
C LEU A 176 8.48 -11.45 -19.66
N ILE A 177 7.19 -11.12 -19.58
CA ILE A 177 6.10 -12.09 -19.56
C ILE A 177 5.28 -11.89 -20.84
N ASN A 178 5.19 -12.92 -21.68
CA ASN A 178 4.49 -12.87 -22.98
C ASN A 178 4.95 -11.72 -23.91
N GLY A 179 6.24 -11.35 -23.84
CA GLY A 179 6.80 -10.25 -24.62
C GLY A 179 6.55 -8.86 -24.03
N ILE A 180 5.93 -8.77 -22.86
CA ILE A 180 5.62 -7.52 -22.16
C ILE A 180 6.62 -7.35 -20.98
N PRO A 181 7.25 -6.18 -20.81
CA PRO A 181 8.09 -5.89 -19.64
C PRO A 181 7.39 -6.21 -18.32
N ASN A 182 7.99 -7.12 -17.54
CA ASN A 182 7.43 -7.56 -16.27
C ASN A 182 8.54 -8.16 -15.40
N GLY A 183 8.76 -7.60 -14.20
CA GLY A 183 9.94 -7.87 -13.38
C GLY A 183 10.98 -6.75 -13.50
N TYR A 184 12.26 -7.03 -13.27
CA TYR A 184 13.29 -5.99 -13.32
C TYR A 184 13.80 -5.77 -14.75
N GLY A 185 14.06 -4.51 -15.11
CA GLY A 185 14.64 -4.19 -16.41
C GLY A 185 15.06 -2.73 -16.57
N LYS A 186 15.83 -2.51 -17.63
CA LYS A 186 16.38 -1.21 -18.03
C LYS A 186 15.79 -0.76 -19.36
N CYS A 187 15.35 0.48 -19.43
CA CYS A 187 14.91 1.14 -20.66
C CYS A 187 15.82 2.32 -20.94
N VAL A 188 16.27 2.44 -22.18
CA VAL A 188 17.14 3.52 -22.66
C VAL A 188 16.46 4.16 -23.85
N TRP A 189 16.28 5.47 -23.80
CA TRP A 189 15.68 6.25 -24.87
C TRP A 189 16.74 6.99 -25.68
N ASN A 190 16.47 7.22 -26.96
CA ASN A 190 17.37 7.90 -27.89
C ASN A 190 17.61 9.37 -27.51
N ASN A 191 16.72 9.98 -26.72
CA ASN A 191 16.88 11.33 -26.19
C ASN A 191 17.93 11.41 -25.05
N GLY A 192 18.41 10.27 -24.54
CA GLY A 192 19.35 10.18 -23.42
C GLY A 192 18.73 9.83 -22.08
N ASP A 193 17.39 9.78 -21.99
CA ASP A 193 16.72 9.32 -20.78
C ASP A 193 17.01 7.85 -20.52
N THR A 194 17.05 7.46 -19.25
CA THR A 194 17.15 6.06 -18.86
C THR A 194 16.26 5.75 -17.65
N TYR A 195 15.72 4.54 -17.62
CA TYR A 195 15.01 4.00 -16.47
C TYR A 195 15.58 2.63 -16.14
N GLU A 196 15.78 2.35 -14.88
CA GLU A 196 16.23 1.05 -14.39
C GLU A 196 15.47 0.72 -13.10
N GLY A 197 14.67 -0.34 -13.14
CA GLY A 197 13.75 -0.63 -12.03
C GLY A 197 12.77 -1.74 -12.34
N ASN A 198 11.73 -1.85 -11.50
CA ASN A 198 10.69 -2.85 -11.69
C ASN A 198 9.65 -2.40 -12.72
N TRP A 199 9.06 -3.40 -13.36
CA TRP A 199 8.04 -3.28 -14.39
C TRP A 199 6.87 -4.21 -14.07
N PHE A 200 5.66 -3.74 -14.34
CA PHE A 200 4.46 -4.55 -14.27
C PHE A 200 3.57 -4.21 -15.46
N ASP A 201 3.26 -5.22 -16.27
CA ASP A 201 2.41 -5.11 -17.45
C ASP A 201 2.83 -3.96 -18.41
N GLY A 202 4.14 -3.86 -18.67
CA GLY A 202 4.70 -2.86 -19.57
C GLY A 202 4.89 -1.47 -18.97
N GLN A 203 4.49 -1.26 -17.71
CA GLN A 203 4.59 0.02 -17.02
C GLN A 203 5.64 -0.02 -15.90
N LYS A 204 6.31 1.12 -15.67
CA LYS A 204 7.22 1.28 -14.52
C LYS A 204 6.41 1.09 -13.23
N SER A 205 6.94 0.31 -12.29
CA SER A 205 6.26 -0.08 -11.07
C SER A 205 7.28 -0.30 -9.96
N GLY A 206 6.86 -0.23 -8.68
CA GLY A 206 7.71 -0.53 -7.54
C GLY A 206 8.93 0.37 -7.47
N GLN A 207 10.08 -0.16 -7.04
CA GLN A 207 11.31 0.64 -6.95
C GLN A 207 11.96 0.82 -8.33
N GLY A 208 12.42 2.03 -8.62
CA GLY A 208 13.13 2.34 -9.86
C GLY A 208 13.88 3.67 -9.84
N LYS A 209 14.89 3.75 -10.70
CA LYS A 209 15.70 4.94 -10.94
C LYS A 209 15.44 5.46 -12.34
N TYR A 210 15.12 6.74 -12.46
CA TYR A 210 15.03 7.44 -13.74
C TYR A 210 16.10 8.53 -13.80
N ILE A 211 16.80 8.61 -14.92
CA ILE A 211 17.78 9.66 -15.21
C ILE A 211 17.26 10.36 -16.47
N TRP A 212 16.94 11.64 -16.33
CA TRP A 212 16.55 12.46 -17.47
C TRP A 212 17.79 12.97 -18.21
N ALA A 213 17.64 13.21 -19.50
CA ALA A 213 18.70 13.73 -20.37
C ALA A 213 19.19 15.13 -19.94
N ASN A 214 18.38 15.89 -19.22
CA ASN A 214 18.75 17.19 -18.64
C ASN A 214 19.66 17.06 -17.40
N GLY A 215 19.86 15.85 -16.88
CA GLY A 215 20.69 15.56 -15.70
C GLY A 215 19.92 15.37 -14.40
N ASP A 216 18.59 15.55 -14.40
CA ASP A 216 17.77 15.22 -13.23
C ASP A 216 17.79 13.70 -12.97
N VAL A 217 17.64 13.32 -11.71
CA VAL A 217 17.62 11.91 -11.27
C VAL A 217 16.52 11.69 -10.25
N TYR A 218 15.68 10.70 -10.48
CA TYR A 218 14.70 10.24 -9.49
C TYR A 218 15.00 8.80 -9.08
N GLU A 219 14.98 8.54 -7.77
CA GLU A 219 15.15 7.22 -7.17
C GLU A 219 14.02 6.99 -6.17
N GLY A 220 13.09 6.08 -6.46
CA GLY A 220 11.95 5.86 -5.58
C GLY A 220 10.88 4.95 -6.15
N ASN A 221 9.68 5.09 -5.60
CA ASN A 221 8.53 4.27 -5.94
C ASN A 221 7.82 4.75 -7.22
N TRP A 222 7.34 3.79 -8.00
CA TRP A 222 6.58 3.97 -9.23
C TRP A 222 5.26 3.21 -9.15
N HIS A 223 4.20 3.79 -9.70
CA HIS A 223 2.90 3.16 -9.85
C HIS A 223 2.32 3.55 -11.21
N GLU A 224 1.96 2.56 -12.03
CA GLU A 224 1.35 2.78 -13.35
C GLU A 224 2.12 3.77 -14.22
N GLY A 225 3.46 3.65 -14.25
CA GLY A 225 4.31 4.51 -15.06
C GLY A 225 4.62 5.89 -14.46
N ARG A 226 4.03 6.24 -13.31
CA ARG A 226 4.20 7.53 -12.64
C ARG A 226 5.02 7.40 -11.36
N ILE A 227 5.69 8.49 -10.99
CA ILE A 227 6.37 8.63 -9.71
C ILE A 227 5.31 8.71 -8.61
N TYR A 228 5.43 7.89 -7.57
CA TYR A 228 4.42 7.77 -6.52
C TYR A 228 5.06 7.36 -5.20
N GLY A 229 4.49 7.73 -4.05
CA GLY A 229 4.97 7.30 -2.74
C GLY A 229 6.36 7.87 -2.41
N LYS A 230 7.16 7.16 -1.63
CA LYS A 230 8.46 7.68 -1.16
C LYS A 230 9.52 7.64 -2.26
N GLY A 231 10.28 8.73 -2.38
CA GLY A 231 11.41 8.82 -3.30
C GLY A 231 12.35 9.97 -3.02
N LYS A 232 13.39 10.04 -3.82
CA LYS A 232 14.40 11.09 -3.85
C LYS A 232 14.51 11.64 -5.27
N TYR A 233 14.37 12.95 -5.40
CA TYR A 233 14.60 13.66 -6.66
C TYR A 233 15.83 14.55 -6.51
N THR A 234 16.83 14.34 -7.37
CA THR A 234 18.03 15.16 -7.46
C THR A 234 17.95 15.98 -8.73
N PHE A 235 17.89 17.29 -8.57
CA PHE A 235 17.85 18.23 -9.68
C PHE A 235 19.25 18.39 -10.29
N ALA A 236 19.31 18.69 -11.58
CA ALA A 236 20.55 18.93 -12.32
C ALA A 236 21.38 20.09 -11.74
N ASN A 237 20.73 21.02 -11.03
CA ASN A 237 21.39 22.12 -10.33
C ASN A 237 22.04 21.70 -8.98
N GLY A 238 21.83 20.46 -8.53
CA GLY A 238 22.36 19.90 -7.28
C GLY A 238 21.41 19.98 -6.08
N ASP A 239 20.24 20.59 -6.23
CA ASP A 239 19.19 20.55 -5.22
C ASP A 239 18.65 19.11 -5.09
N VAL A 240 18.19 18.75 -3.90
CA VAL A 240 17.66 17.41 -3.61
C VAL A 240 16.34 17.53 -2.87
N TYR A 241 15.30 16.86 -3.34
CA TYR A 241 14.09 16.62 -2.56
C TYR A 241 14.05 15.16 -2.11
N GLU A 242 13.75 14.92 -0.83
CA GLU A 242 13.47 13.59 -0.29
C GLU A 242 12.11 13.62 0.43
N GLY A 243 11.17 12.78 0.00
CA GLY A 243 9.81 12.83 0.50
C GLY A 243 8.83 11.93 -0.21
N GLU A 244 7.55 12.21 0.01
CA GLU A 244 6.41 11.57 -0.62
C GLU A 244 6.02 12.28 -1.92
N PHE A 245 5.57 11.50 -2.88
CA PHE A 245 5.11 11.92 -4.19
C PHE A 245 3.72 11.39 -4.49
N ALA A 246 2.94 12.14 -5.26
CA ALA A 246 1.69 11.67 -5.86
C ALA A 246 1.62 12.14 -7.31
N ASP A 247 1.42 11.20 -8.25
CA ASP A 247 1.33 11.47 -9.69
C ASP A 247 2.48 12.32 -10.28
N GLY A 248 3.68 12.25 -9.69
CA GLY A 248 4.85 13.04 -10.10
C GLY A 248 5.12 14.28 -9.26
N GLU A 249 4.17 14.72 -8.43
CA GLU A 249 4.29 15.94 -7.63
C GLU A 249 4.88 15.66 -6.25
N MET A 250 5.66 16.61 -5.73
CA MET A 250 6.28 16.58 -4.40
C MET A 250 5.29 17.03 -3.33
N ILE A 251 4.66 16.10 -2.61
CA ILE A 251 3.55 16.44 -1.70
C ILE A 251 3.98 16.69 -0.25
N LYS A 252 5.00 15.99 0.23
CA LYS A 252 5.46 16.08 1.63
C LYS A 252 6.90 15.61 1.78
N GLY A 253 7.82 16.48 2.15
CA GLY A 253 9.23 16.11 2.22
C GLY A 253 10.17 17.24 2.63
N VAL A 254 11.44 17.06 2.33
CA VAL A 254 12.50 18.05 2.60
C VAL A 254 13.26 18.33 1.32
N VAL A 255 13.30 19.61 0.93
CA VAL A 255 14.22 20.13 -0.09
C VAL A 255 15.52 20.52 0.61
N THR A 256 16.65 19.96 0.17
CA THR A 256 17.99 20.40 0.51
C THR A 256 18.61 21.09 -0.70
N LYS A 257 18.85 22.38 -0.60
CA LYS A 257 19.53 23.16 -1.64
C LYS A 257 20.99 22.74 -1.78
N ALA A 258 21.60 22.99 -2.94
CA ALA A 258 23.01 22.68 -3.19
C ALA A 258 23.98 23.36 -2.19
N ASN A 259 23.57 24.48 -1.59
CA ASN A 259 24.32 25.20 -0.55
C ASN A 259 24.16 24.60 0.87
N GLY A 260 23.32 23.58 1.04
CA GLY A 260 23.01 22.90 2.30
C GLY A 260 21.80 23.44 3.06
N GLU A 261 21.13 24.49 2.59
CA GLU A 261 19.89 25.00 3.18
C GLU A 261 18.75 23.98 3.02
N LYS A 262 17.85 23.93 4.01
CA LYS A 262 16.76 22.94 4.04
C LYS A 262 15.40 23.59 4.23
N TYR A 263 14.41 23.10 3.49
CA TYR A 263 13.02 23.54 3.52
C TYR A 263 12.11 22.33 3.65
N GLU A 264 11.13 22.40 4.54
CA GLU A 264 10.06 21.40 4.62
C GLU A 264 8.96 21.76 3.60
N VAL A 265 8.46 20.75 2.90
CA VAL A 265 7.31 20.83 2.01
C VAL A 265 6.21 19.98 2.63
N ASP A 266 5.01 20.53 2.77
CA ASP A 266 3.82 19.80 3.23
C ASP A 266 2.57 20.41 2.59
N ILE A 267 2.33 20.06 1.32
CA ILE A 267 1.27 20.67 0.49
C ILE A 267 -0.10 20.48 1.14
N GLU A 268 -0.36 19.34 1.78
CA GLU A 268 -1.65 19.10 2.45
C GLU A 268 -1.88 20.09 3.60
N LYS A 269 -0.84 20.37 4.38
CA LYS A 269 -0.90 21.34 5.47
C LYS A 269 -1.06 22.77 4.94
N ASP A 270 -0.36 23.12 3.88
CA ASP A 270 -0.40 24.47 3.30
C ASP A 270 -1.78 24.77 2.71
N ILE A 271 -2.39 23.82 1.98
CA ILE A 271 -3.77 23.93 1.48
C ILE A 271 -4.75 24.08 2.65
N GLU A 272 -4.61 23.27 3.71
CA GLU A 272 -5.47 23.37 4.88
C GLU A 272 -5.36 24.73 5.60
N GLU A 273 -4.16 25.29 5.70
CA GLU A 273 -3.93 26.59 6.35
C GLU A 273 -4.47 27.75 5.50
N GLU A 274 -4.27 27.72 4.19
CA GLU A 274 -4.85 28.70 3.26
C GLU A 274 -6.39 28.64 3.25
N ALA A 275 -6.98 27.44 3.18
CA ALA A 275 -8.43 27.26 3.24
C ALA A 275 -9.02 27.83 4.55
N LYS A 276 -8.38 27.55 5.70
CA LYS A 276 -8.80 28.11 7.01
C LYS A 276 -8.67 29.63 7.05
N LYS A 277 -7.67 30.21 6.40
CA LYS A 277 -7.48 31.67 6.34
C LYS A 277 -8.58 32.33 5.50
N GLU A 278 -8.86 31.80 4.32
CA GLU A 278 -9.95 32.28 3.46
C GLU A 278 -11.31 32.14 4.12
N GLU A 279 -11.57 31.01 4.80
CA GLU A 279 -12.80 30.80 5.57
C GLU A 279 -12.97 31.88 6.66
N ASN A 280 -11.88 32.23 7.37
CA ASN A 280 -11.92 33.25 8.43
C ASN A 280 -12.10 34.67 7.87
N ASP A 281 -11.42 35.01 6.77
CA ASP A 281 -11.58 36.30 6.10
C ASP A 281 -12.99 36.45 5.54
N PHE A 282 -13.55 35.38 4.96
CA PHE A 282 -14.93 35.34 4.50
C PHE A 282 -15.92 35.48 5.66
N LYS A 283 -15.77 34.73 6.76
CA LYS A 283 -16.62 34.87 7.96
C LYS A 283 -16.62 36.29 8.50
N LYS A 284 -15.47 36.97 8.48
CA LYS A 284 -15.34 38.36 8.91
C LYS A 284 -16.03 39.34 7.95
N GLN A 285 -15.95 39.12 6.64
CA GLN A 285 -16.69 39.93 5.66
C GLN A 285 -18.20 39.69 5.76
N ALA A 286 -18.59 38.42 5.87
CA ALA A 286 -19.97 37.98 6.08
C ALA A 286 -20.58 38.66 7.29
N LEU A 287 -19.97 38.56 8.49
CA LEU A 287 -20.46 39.21 9.71
C LEU A 287 -20.70 40.72 9.58
N ASN A 288 -20.03 41.41 8.65
CA ASN A 288 -20.16 42.84 8.41
C ASN A 288 -21.04 43.21 7.20
N GLY A 289 -21.58 42.22 6.48
CA GLY A 289 -22.48 42.42 5.34
C GLY A 289 -23.91 42.82 5.73
N PRO A 290 -24.72 43.34 4.80
CA PRO A 290 -26.13 43.66 5.04
C PRO A 290 -26.92 42.46 5.53
N SER A 291 -27.71 42.66 6.59
CA SER A 291 -28.61 41.64 7.11
C SER A 291 -29.73 41.31 6.11
N TYR A 292 -30.33 40.11 6.20
CA TYR A 292 -31.49 39.74 5.39
C TYR A 292 -32.57 40.84 5.34
N ASN A 293 -32.94 41.39 6.50
CA ASN A 293 -33.94 42.45 6.59
C ASN A 293 -33.53 43.77 5.89
N GLU A 294 -32.23 44.04 5.76
CA GLU A 294 -31.71 45.19 4.99
C GLU A 294 -31.67 44.92 3.49
N LEU A 295 -31.43 43.67 3.09
CA LEU A 295 -31.55 43.25 1.69
C LEU A 295 -32.98 43.41 1.19
N MET A 296 -33.95 42.97 1.99
CA MET A 296 -35.37 43.05 1.67
C MET A 296 -35.87 44.49 1.51
N LYS A 297 -35.26 45.45 2.23
CA LYS A 297 -35.55 46.88 2.06
C LYS A 297 -34.99 47.45 0.75
N ASN A 298 -33.95 46.82 0.20
CA ASN A 298 -33.25 47.23 -1.01
C ASN A 298 -33.38 46.17 -2.13
N SER A 299 -34.50 45.44 -2.16
CA SER A 299 -34.68 44.24 -3.01
C SER A 299 -34.40 44.49 -4.49
N SER A 300 -34.61 45.72 -4.99
CA SER A 300 -34.25 46.13 -6.36
C SER A 300 -32.76 46.01 -6.72
N LYS A 301 -31.84 46.05 -5.74
CA LYS A 301 -30.40 45.87 -5.95
C LYS A 301 -29.96 44.40 -5.97
N TYR A 302 -30.72 43.52 -5.31
CA TYR A 302 -30.35 42.10 -5.07
C TYR A 302 -31.32 41.11 -5.74
N LEU A 303 -32.04 41.60 -6.77
CA LEU A 303 -33.30 41.10 -7.34
C LEU A 303 -33.23 39.75 -8.09
N ASN A 304 -32.19 38.94 -7.88
CA ASN A 304 -32.03 37.66 -8.58
C ASN A 304 -32.32 36.43 -7.71
N VAL A 305 -32.68 36.60 -6.45
CA VAL A 305 -33.17 35.49 -5.61
C VAL A 305 -34.63 35.21 -5.97
N PRO A 306 -34.99 34.01 -6.41
CA PRO A 306 -36.39 33.65 -6.62
C PRO A 306 -37.17 33.77 -5.31
N ASP A 307 -38.39 34.31 -5.36
CA ASP A 307 -39.28 34.52 -4.19
C ASP A 307 -39.39 33.27 -3.29
N TYR A 308 -39.29 32.09 -3.90
CA TYR A 308 -39.35 30.81 -3.21
C TYR A 308 -38.19 30.56 -2.23
N PHE A 309 -37.01 31.12 -2.51
CA PHE A 309 -35.80 30.96 -1.70
C PHE A 309 -35.48 32.19 -0.86
N GLU A 310 -36.30 33.23 -0.91
CA GLU A 310 -36.06 34.49 -0.20
C GLU A 310 -35.86 34.27 1.30
N GLY A 311 -36.72 33.46 1.93
CA GLY A 311 -36.63 33.12 3.36
C GLY A 311 -35.46 32.22 3.77
N THR A 312 -34.64 31.79 2.81
CA THR A 312 -33.45 30.95 3.05
C THR A 312 -32.18 31.80 3.18
N VAL A 313 -32.23 33.05 2.73
CA VAL A 313 -31.08 33.97 2.77
C VAL A 313 -30.87 34.48 4.20
N ILE A 314 -29.70 34.23 4.76
CA ILE A 314 -29.28 34.73 6.07
C ILE A 314 -28.67 36.12 5.92
N GLN A 315 -27.79 36.29 4.92
CA GLN A 315 -26.98 37.50 4.74
C GLN A 315 -26.48 37.62 3.30
N ALA A 316 -26.03 38.81 2.88
CA ALA A 316 -25.28 38.96 1.64
C ALA A 316 -23.98 39.72 1.85
N VAL A 317 -23.00 39.45 1.01
CA VAL A 317 -21.67 40.06 1.01
C VAL A 317 -21.36 40.52 -0.40
N GLU A 318 -20.79 41.71 -0.56
CA GLU A 318 -20.30 42.17 -1.86
C GLU A 318 -18.80 41.87 -1.92
N ASN A 319 -18.35 41.09 -2.90
CA ASN A 319 -16.94 40.78 -3.06
C ASN A 319 -16.16 41.97 -3.67
N GLU A 320 -14.84 41.85 -3.76
CA GLU A 320 -13.97 42.93 -4.27
C GLU A 320 -14.28 43.33 -5.72
N ASP A 321 -14.88 42.43 -6.51
CA ASP A 321 -15.30 42.67 -7.89
C ASP A 321 -16.73 43.26 -8.01
N GLY A 322 -17.39 43.57 -6.89
CA GLY A 322 -18.75 44.10 -6.86
C GLY A 322 -19.85 43.06 -7.10
N LYS A 323 -19.52 41.76 -7.08
CA LYS A 323 -20.50 40.66 -7.15
C LYS A 323 -21.12 40.44 -5.77
N THR A 324 -22.43 40.20 -5.73
CA THR A 324 -23.12 39.83 -4.49
C THR A 324 -23.05 38.32 -4.27
N ILE A 325 -22.57 37.93 -3.10
CA ILE A 325 -22.52 36.57 -2.58
C ILE A 325 -23.61 36.45 -1.51
N LEU A 326 -24.45 35.42 -1.58
CA LEU A 326 -25.51 35.18 -0.60
C LEU A 326 -25.12 34.06 0.35
N LEU A 327 -25.20 34.32 1.66
CA LEU A 327 -25.21 33.28 2.68
C LEU A 327 -26.63 32.75 2.84
N ILE A 328 -26.77 31.44 2.68
CA ILE A 328 -28.05 30.75 2.72
C ILE A 328 -28.03 29.66 3.80
N ASP A 329 -29.14 29.54 4.53
CA ASP A 329 -29.38 28.43 5.45
C ASP A 329 -29.66 27.15 4.64
N ILE A 330 -28.72 26.21 4.66
CA ILE A 330 -28.78 24.97 3.86
C ILE A 330 -30.06 24.19 4.15
N SER A 331 -30.43 24.08 5.43
CA SER A 331 -31.58 23.29 5.85
C SER A 331 -32.89 23.87 5.29
N SER A 332 -33.05 25.19 5.39
CA SER A 332 -34.20 25.91 4.86
C SER A 332 -34.21 25.90 3.33
N PHE A 333 -33.05 26.02 2.69
CA PHE A 333 -32.90 25.93 1.25
C PHE A 333 -33.31 24.56 0.73
N MET A 334 -32.80 23.49 1.32
CA MET A 334 -33.10 22.12 0.88
C MET A 334 -34.57 21.78 1.10
N ASN A 335 -35.18 22.22 2.21
CA ASN A 335 -36.62 22.06 2.42
C ASN A 335 -37.42 22.80 1.36
N SER A 336 -37.04 24.04 1.05
CA SER A 336 -37.67 24.82 -0.01
C SER A 336 -37.50 24.14 -1.38
N PHE A 337 -36.31 23.63 -1.69
CA PHE A 337 -36.04 22.93 -2.93
C PHE A 337 -36.87 21.65 -3.08
N ILE A 338 -37.00 20.87 -2.00
CA ILE A 338 -37.84 19.65 -1.97
C ILE A 338 -39.31 19.99 -2.18
N ASP A 339 -39.82 21.04 -1.52
CA ASP A 339 -41.22 21.47 -1.70
C ASP A 339 -41.48 21.93 -3.14
N LEU A 340 -40.53 22.66 -3.74
CA LEU A 340 -40.57 23.06 -5.15
C LEU A 340 -40.58 21.84 -6.08
N TYR A 341 -39.66 20.89 -5.87
CA TYR A 341 -39.55 19.67 -6.65
C TYR A 341 -40.84 18.84 -6.60
N ASN A 342 -41.41 18.68 -5.40
CA ASN A 342 -42.68 17.98 -5.21
C ASN A 342 -43.87 18.72 -5.84
N GLN A 343 -43.86 20.05 -5.86
CA GLN A 343 -44.92 20.86 -6.48
C GLN A 343 -44.95 20.76 -8.01
N TYR A 344 -43.77 20.66 -8.64
CA TYR A 344 -43.63 20.63 -10.10
C TYR A 344 -43.39 19.23 -10.68
N ASN A 345 -43.45 18.19 -9.84
CA ASN A 345 -43.68 16.80 -10.25
C ASN A 345 -42.72 16.33 -11.36
N ASP A 346 -41.41 16.51 -11.14
CA ASP A 346 -40.32 16.15 -12.07
C ASP A 346 -40.17 16.99 -13.36
N ASP A 347 -40.82 18.16 -13.51
CA ASP A 347 -40.57 19.04 -14.67
C ASP A 347 -39.23 19.81 -14.53
N LEU A 348 -38.13 19.11 -14.87
CA LEU A 348 -36.74 19.52 -14.69
C LEU A 348 -36.33 20.77 -15.49
N ASN A 349 -37.04 21.13 -16.56
CA ASN A 349 -36.71 22.30 -17.39
C ASN A 349 -36.88 23.66 -16.66
N TYR A 350 -37.67 23.68 -15.59
CA TYR A 350 -37.83 24.87 -14.74
C TYR A 350 -36.68 25.02 -13.74
N ILE A 351 -36.10 23.89 -13.31
CA ILE A 351 -34.93 23.83 -12.43
C ILE A 351 -33.67 24.27 -13.20
N ASP A 352 -33.52 23.84 -14.46
CA ASP A 352 -32.39 24.25 -15.30
C ASP A 352 -32.38 25.78 -15.58
N ASN A 353 -33.54 26.45 -15.62
CA ASN A 353 -33.60 27.91 -15.78
C ASN A 353 -33.18 28.69 -14.51
N LEU A 354 -33.21 28.07 -13.34
CA LEU A 354 -32.72 28.65 -12.08
C LEU A 354 -31.19 28.68 -12.00
N GLU A 355 -30.50 27.82 -12.76
CA GLU A 355 -29.03 27.69 -12.86
C GLU A 355 -28.33 29.03 -13.19
N SER A 356 -28.99 29.91 -13.94
CA SER A 356 -28.38 31.15 -14.45
C SER A 356 -28.38 32.34 -13.48
N LYS A 357 -28.91 32.19 -12.25
CA LYS A 357 -29.23 33.35 -11.39
C LYS A 357 -28.73 33.29 -9.94
N ILE A 358 -28.24 32.15 -9.46
CA ILE A 358 -27.93 31.95 -8.03
C ILE A 358 -26.44 31.64 -7.85
N ILE A 359 -25.71 32.57 -7.22
CA ILE A 359 -24.37 32.34 -6.66
C ILE A 359 -24.56 32.22 -5.15
N ALA A 360 -24.47 31.02 -4.60
CA ALA A 360 -24.81 30.73 -3.20
C ALA A 360 -23.64 30.11 -2.43
N VAL A 361 -23.45 30.58 -1.19
CA VAL A 361 -22.47 30.05 -0.25
C VAL A 361 -23.23 29.51 0.95
N PHE A 362 -22.92 28.26 1.28
CA PHE A 362 -23.72 27.45 2.20
C PHE A 362 -23.01 27.40 3.55
N SER A 363 -23.66 27.87 4.62
CA SER A 363 -23.14 27.73 5.99
C SER A 363 -23.83 26.58 6.71
N ASP A 364 -23.07 25.63 7.23
CA ASP A 364 -23.61 24.53 8.02
C ASP A 364 -23.94 24.98 9.45
N THR A 365 -25.18 24.75 9.87
CA THR A 365 -25.53 24.56 11.27
C THR A 365 -26.16 23.18 11.41
N SER A 366 -25.29 22.18 11.55
CA SER A 366 -25.58 20.82 12.03
C SER A 366 -26.79 20.12 11.38
N VAL A 367 -26.54 19.40 10.29
CA VAL A 367 -27.49 18.37 9.80
C VAL A 367 -27.03 17.00 10.30
N ASP A 368 -27.74 16.43 11.28
CA ASP A 368 -27.67 15.00 11.59
C ASP A 368 -28.26 14.21 10.41
N ILE A 369 -27.40 13.58 9.60
CA ILE A 369 -27.77 12.92 8.33
C ILE A 369 -28.33 11.52 8.60
N LEU A 370 -29.62 11.31 8.35
CA LEU A 370 -30.22 9.97 8.18
C LEU A 370 -31.35 9.99 7.13
N GLN A 371 -31.02 9.90 5.82
CA GLN A 371 -31.86 9.25 4.76
C GLN A 371 -31.18 9.24 3.38
N ASP A 372 -31.19 8.08 2.71
CA ASP A 372 -30.49 7.79 1.43
C ASP A 372 -30.96 8.61 0.22
N ASP A 373 -32.20 9.11 0.23
CA ASP A 373 -32.75 9.90 -0.89
C ASP A 373 -32.22 11.34 -0.89
N TYR A 374 -31.79 11.85 0.27
CA TYR A 374 -31.21 13.19 0.42
C TYR A 374 -29.83 13.29 -0.24
N VAL A 375 -29.02 12.23 -0.14
CA VAL A 375 -27.66 12.15 -0.71
C VAL A 375 -27.70 12.17 -2.24
N LYS A 376 -28.71 11.55 -2.86
CA LYS A 376 -28.87 11.54 -4.32
C LYS A 376 -29.30 12.90 -4.88
N ILE A 377 -30.15 13.62 -4.14
CA ILE A 377 -30.58 14.98 -4.51
C ILE A 377 -29.40 15.95 -4.32
N TYR A 378 -28.70 15.87 -3.18
CA TYR A 378 -27.53 16.68 -2.90
C TYR A 378 -26.40 16.48 -3.92
N GLY A 379 -26.07 15.24 -4.27
CA GLY A 379 -25.06 14.92 -5.28
C GLY A 379 -25.39 15.51 -6.66
N ARG A 380 -26.66 15.48 -7.08
CA ARG A 380 -27.10 16.07 -8.37
C ARG A 380 -27.14 17.59 -8.37
N VAL A 381 -27.52 18.22 -7.26
CA VAL A 381 -27.46 19.67 -7.08
C VAL A 381 -26.00 20.13 -7.23
N MET A 382 -25.07 19.44 -6.56
CA MET A 382 -23.64 19.77 -6.60
C MET A 382 -22.94 19.43 -7.93
N GLU A 383 -23.45 18.47 -8.71
CA GLU A 383 -22.95 18.15 -10.05
C GLU A 383 -23.30 19.23 -11.11
N ASN A 384 -24.34 20.03 -10.88
CA ASN A 384 -24.87 21.00 -11.85
C ASN A 384 -24.39 22.46 -11.65
N PHE A 385 -23.72 22.75 -10.54
CA PHE A 385 -23.06 24.04 -10.35
C PHE A 385 -21.59 23.93 -10.75
N THR A 386 -21.06 24.93 -11.48
CA THR A 386 -19.62 24.98 -11.76
C THR A 386 -18.84 25.45 -10.52
N TYR A 387 -17.56 25.10 -10.42
CA TYR A 387 -16.70 25.55 -9.32
C TYR A 387 -16.57 27.09 -9.26
N GLU A 388 -16.78 27.78 -10.38
CA GLU A 388 -16.81 29.24 -10.47
C GLU A 388 -18.11 29.85 -9.90
N ASP A 389 -19.20 29.08 -9.81
CA ASP A 389 -20.52 29.50 -9.31
C ASP A 389 -20.71 29.20 -7.80
N ILE A 390 -19.90 28.30 -7.22
CA ILE A 390 -19.95 27.93 -5.80
C ILE A 390 -18.67 28.43 -5.10
N TYR A 391 -18.77 29.61 -4.50
CA TYR A 391 -17.71 30.15 -3.62
C TYR A 391 -17.87 29.64 -2.17
N GLY A 392 -17.79 28.33 -1.96
CA GLY A 392 -17.72 27.75 -0.62
C GLY A 392 -18.85 26.78 -0.29
N VAL A 393 -18.62 25.51 -0.59
CA VAL A 393 -19.20 24.39 0.16
C VAL A 393 -18.04 23.72 0.89
N TYR A 394 -17.85 24.10 2.15
CA TYR A 394 -16.82 23.50 2.99
C TYR A 394 -17.41 22.33 3.78
N HIS A 395 -17.02 21.13 3.33
CA HIS A 395 -17.17 19.78 3.92
C HIS A 395 -18.59 19.16 3.88
N THR A 396 -18.86 18.19 3.01
CA THR A 396 -18.48 16.78 3.21
C THR A 396 -18.35 16.05 1.86
N VAL A 397 -17.10 15.92 1.42
CA VAL A 397 -16.56 15.12 0.30
C VAL A 397 -16.93 15.57 -1.14
N PRO A 398 -15.94 15.80 -2.03
CA PRO A 398 -14.52 15.53 -1.88
C PRO A 398 -13.71 16.82 -1.81
N ALA A 399 -13.23 17.13 -0.61
CA ALA A 399 -11.93 17.74 -0.42
C ALA A 399 -10.87 17.06 -1.31
N LEU A 400 -11.02 15.78 -1.68
CA LEU A 400 -10.18 15.11 -2.69
C LEU A 400 -10.13 15.81 -4.05
N LYS A 401 -11.23 16.37 -4.60
CA LYS A 401 -11.21 16.98 -5.94
C LYS A 401 -10.63 18.39 -5.94
N LEU A 402 -10.87 19.16 -4.87
CA LEU A 402 -10.22 20.45 -4.66
C LEU A 402 -8.74 20.26 -4.33
N VAL A 403 -8.42 19.26 -3.51
CA VAL A 403 -7.04 18.85 -3.26
C VAL A 403 -6.38 18.40 -4.56
N GLU A 404 -7.02 17.65 -5.45
CA GLU A 404 -6.44 17.29 -6.76
C GLU A 404 -6.22 18.50 -7.69
N TYR A 405 -7.12 19.48 -7.72
CA TYR A 405 -7.00 20.69 -8.54
C TYR A 405 -6.00 21.72 -7.97
N GLU A 406 -6.06 22.01 -6.67
CA GLU A 406 -5.11 22.89 -5.99
C GLU A 406 -3.73 22.22 -5.84
N ARG A 407 -3.65 20.88 -5.73
CA ARG A 407 -2.35 20.15 -5.87
C ARG A 407 -1.71 20.48 -7.21
N SER A 408 -2.45 20.31 -8.31
CA SER A 408 -1.96 20.61 -9.66
C SER A 408 -1.52 22.07 -9.81
N LYS A 409 -2.29 23.03 -9.32
CA LYS A 409 -1.98 24.46 -9.49
C LYS A 409 -0.86 24.94 -8.57
N ARG A 410 -0.87 24.51 -7.30
CA ARG A 410 0.12 24.92 -6.29
C ARG A 410 1.45 24.20 -6.49
N ALA A 411 1.46 22.96 -6.99
CA ALA A 411 2.69 22.26 -7.36
C ALA A 411 3.46 23.03 -8.43
N ASP A 412 2.78 23.55 -9.46
CA ASP A 412 3.40 24.36 -10.51
C ASP A 412 3.96 25.69 -9.96
N GLU A 413 3.17 26.44 -9.17
CA GLU A 413 3.59 27.72 -8.58
C GLU A 413 4.74 27.60 -7.58
N LEU A 414 4.70 26.57 -6.71
CA LEU A 414 5.72 26.33 -5.69
C LEU A 414 7.02 25.84 -6.34
N MET A 415 6.93 25.08 -7.44
CA MET A 415 8.08 24.68 -8.23
C MET A 415 8.73 25.88 -8.91
N ASP A 416 7.97 26.82 -9.46
CA ASP A 416 8.51 28.07 -10.02
C ASP A 416 9.19 28.94 -8.94
N GLU A 417 8.57 29.08 -7.76
CA GLU A 417 9.12 29.85 -6.64
C GLU A 417 10.40 29.20 -6.05
N LEU A 418 10.41 27.88 -5.90
CA LEU A 418 11.58 27.14 -5.37
C LEU A 418 12.72 27.04 -6.39
N LEU A 419 12.43 27.03 -7.69
CA LEU A 419 13.43 26.98 -8.76
C LEU A 419 13.88 28.37 -9.24
N GLY A 420 13.19 29.44 -8.80
CA GLY A 420 13.57 30.83 -9.04
C GLY A 420 13.36 31.32 -10.47
N ASN A 421 12.31 30.81 -11.15
CA ASN A 421 11.93 31.25 -12.50
C ASN A 421 10.90 32.38 -12.48
#